data_AF-A0A6J6D9B1-F1
#
_entry.id   AF-A0A6J6D9B1-F1
#
_cell.length_a   1.000
_cell.length_b   1.000
_cell.length_c   1.000
_cell.angle_alpha   90.00
_cell.angle_beta   90.00
_cell.angle_gamma   90.00
#
_symmetry.space_group_name_H-M   'P 1'
#
loop_
_entity.id
_entity.type
_entity.pdbx_description
1 polymer ?
#
loop_
_entity_poly.entity_id
_entity_poly.type
_entity_poly.pdbx_seq_one_letter_code
_entity_poly.pdbx_strand_id
1 'polypeptide(L)'
;MLLSSPYLRCIQTLEPLSELCGLPVVVEPRIEEDSPLEKSLAALEDAPDNAVLCSHGDVIPDVVNGLFRRGMDMTEAPRSLKKASLFVLHREDGVFVRAEYWDPPTV
;
A
#
# COMPACT_ATOMS: atom_id res chain seq x y z
N MET A 1 -11.18 1.31 -4.54
CA MET A 1 -11.50 1.06 -3.11
C MET A 1 -10.45 1.76 -2.25
N LEU A 2 -10.83 2.36 -1.12
CA LEU A 2 -9.88 3.02 -0.21
C LEU A 2 -9.80 2.23 1.10
N LEU A 3 -8.65 1.65 1.37
CA LEU A 3 -8.37 0.87 2.58
C LEU A 3 -7.33 1.60 3.43
N SER A 4 -7.56 1.67 4.74
CA SER A 4 -6.61 2.30 5.65
C SER A 4 -6.38 1.46 6.89
N SER A 5 -5.19 1.51 7.44
CA SER A 5 -4.95 1.03 8.79
C SER A 5 -5.87 1.77 9.80
N PRO A 6 -6.13 1.20 10.99
CA PRO A 6 -7.03 1.81 11.98
C PRO A 6 -6.49 3.10 12.61
N TYR A 7 -5.27 3.52 12.28
CA TYR A 7 -4.65 4.69 12.89
C TYR A 7 -5.13 5.98 12.24
N LEU A 8 -5.46 6.97 13.07
CA LEU A 8 -6.00 8.27 12.62
C LEU A 8 -5.15 8.92 11.51
N ARG A 9 -3.82 8.88 11.63
CA ARG A 9 -2.89 9.43 10.61
C ARG A 9 -3.04 8.77 9.23
N CYS A 10 -3.31 7.47 9.19
CA CYS A 10 -3.49 6.72 7.95
C CYS A 10 -4.87 6.99 7.36
N ILE A 11 -5.92 7.08 8.20
CA ILE A 11 -7.27 7.43 7.77
C ILE A 11 -7.26 8.85 7.16
N GLN A 12 -6.69 9.82 7.87
CA GLN A 12 -6.59 11.22 7.43
C GLN A 12 -5.76 11.39 6.15
N THR A 13 -4.80 10.51 5.88
CA THR A 13 -4.04 10.53 4.62
C THR A 13 -4.94 10.26 3.40
N LEU A 14 -6.01 9.46 3.56
CA LEU A 14 -6.93 9.13 2.47
C LEU A 14 -8.17 10.02 2.41
N GLU A 15 -8.44 10.84 3.42
CA GLU A 15 -9.61 11.73 3.47
C GLU A 15 -9.74 12.62 2.22
N PRO A 16 -8.69 13.32 1.73
CA PRO A 16 -8.81 14.14 0.53
C PRO A 16 -9.16 13.33 -0.73
N LEU A 17 -8.62 12.12 -0.86
CA LEU A 17 -8.93 11.24 -1.98
C LEU A 17 -10.35 10.70 -1.87
N SER A 18 -10.78 10.31 -0.67
CA SER A 18 -12.15 9.89 -0.34
C SER A 18 -13.17 10.94 -0.78
N GLU A 19 -12.94 12.21 -0.43
CA GLU A 19 -13.80 13.32 -0.85
C GLU A 19 -13.80 13.50 -2.37
N LEU A 20 -12.63 13.47 -3.01
CA LEU A 20 -12.48 13.68 -4.45
C LEU A 20 -13.20 12.60 -5.28
N CYS A 21 -13.13 11.33 -4.86
CA CYS A 21 -13.71 10.21 -5.61
C CYS A 21 -15.08 9.75 -5.09
N GLY A 22 -15.57 10.31 -3.97
CA GLY A 22 -16.83 9.92 -3.35
C GLY A 22 -16.85 8.48 -2.81
N LEU A 23 -15.68 7.91 -2.49
CA LEU A 23 -15.55 6.56 -1.92
C LEU A 23 -15.22 6.62 -0.43
N PRO A 24 -15.85 5.82 0.43
CA PRO A 24 -15.51 5.79 1.85
C PRO A 24 -14.13 5.19 2.08
N VAL A 25 -13.43 5.67 3.11
CA VAL A 25 -12.26 4.99 3.68
C VAL A 25 -12.74 3.82 4.53
N VAL A 26 -12.34 2.61 4.17
CA VAL A 26 -12.65 1.38 4.90
C VAL A 26 -11.46 0.99 5.75
N VAL A 27 -11.70 0.73 7.04
CA VAL A 27 -10.65 0.30 7.97
C VAL A 27 -10.27 -1.16 7.70
N GLU A 28 -8.98 -1.40 7.53
CA GLU A 28 -8.36 -2.70 7.30
C GLU A 28 -7.34 -2.99 8.41
N PRO A 29 -7.72 -3.75 9.45
CA PRO A 29 -6.81 -4.06 10.57
C PRO A 29 -5.60 -4.90 10.16
N ARG A 30 -5.66 -5.64 9.05
CA ARG A 30 -4.55 -6.51 8.61
C ARG A 30 -3.31 -5.74 8.13
N ILE A 31 -3.43 -4.42 7.95
CA ILE A 31 -2.33 -3.52 7.54
C ILE A 31 -2.00 -2.48 8.62
N GLU A 32 -2.30 -2.78 9.89
CA GLU A 32 -1.90 -1.97 11.04
C GLU A 32 -0.41 -2.12 11.38
N GLU A 33 0.13 -1.17 12.14
CA GLU A 33 1.52 -1.20 12.65
C GLU A 33 1.84 -2.56 13.30
N ASP A 34 3.04 -3.09 13.06
CA ASP A 34 3.49 -4.41 13.52
C ASP A 34 2.66 -5.62 13.01
N SER A 35 1.80 -5.42 12.00
CA SER A 35 1.07 -6.53 11.37
C SER A 35 2.02 -7.57 10.78
N PRO A 36 1.81 -8.87 11.06
CA PRO A 36 2.58 -9.94 10.42
C PRO A 36 2.47 -9.87 8.89
N LEU A 37 3.60 -10.06 8.21
CA LEU A 37 3.70 -10.03 6.74
C LEU A 37 2.56 -10.75 6.02
N GLU A 38 2.24 -11.97 6.42
CA GLU A 38 1.21 -12.79 5.76
C GLU A 38 -0.20 -12.19 5.88
N LYS A 39 -0.51 -11.47 6.98
CA LYS A 39 -1.80 -10.76 7.10
C LYS A 39 -1.85 -9.58 6.15
N SER A 40 -0.77 -8.80 6.11
CA SER A 40 -0.66 -7.62 5.24
C SER A 40 -0.70 -8.01 3.76
N LEU A 41 -0.05 -9.11 3.39
CA LEU A 41 -0.11 -9.67 2.03
C LEU A 41 -1.50 -10.18 1.68
N ALA A 42 -2.19 -10.89 2.58
CA ALA A 42 -3.56 -11.32 2.34
C ALA A 42 -4.51 -10.14 2.10
N ALA A 43 -4.37 -9.03 2.84
CA ALA A 43 -5.15 -7.82 2.60
C ALA A 43 -4.89 -7.21 1.22
N LEU A 44 -3.62 -7.23 0.78
CA LEU A 44 -3.24 -6.75 -0.53
C LEU A 44 -3.73 -7.67 -1.66
N GLU A 45 -3.69 -8.99 -1.46
CA GLU A 45 -4.17 -10.01 -2.41
C GLU A 45 -5.69 -9.92 -2.59
N ASP A 46 -6.44 -9.78 -1.49
CA ASP A 46 -7.91 -9.63 -1.47
C ASP A 46 -8.39 -8.29 -2.06
N ALA A 47 -7.52 -7.28 -2.10
CA ALA A 47 -7.88 -5.97 -2.64
C ALA A 47 -8.16 -6.06 -4.16
N PRO A 48 -9.24 -5.43 -4.65
CA PRO A 48 -9.52 -5.35 -6.07
C PRO A 48 -8.53 -4.42 -6.78
N ASP A 49 -8.50 -4.50 -8.10
CA ASP A 49 -7.70 -3.60 -8.92
C ASP A 49 -8.03 -2.12 -8.63
N ASN A 50 -7.02 -1.26 -8.73
CA ASN A 50 -7.12 0.18 -8.45
C ASN A 50 -7.56 0.50 -7.00
N ALA A 51 -7.35 -0.41 -6.06
CA ALA A 51 -7.43 -0.08 -4.64
C ALA A 51 -6.23 0.74 -4.17
N VAL A 52 -6.46 1.63 -3.20
CA VAL A 52 -5.42 2.37 -2.48
C VAL A 52 -5.42 1.89 -1.04
N LEU A 53 -4.26 1.46 -0.56
CA LEU A 53 -4.04 1.02 0.81
C LEU A 53 -3.09 2.01 1.50
N CYS A 54 -3.51 2.59 2.63
CA CYS A 54 -2.65 3.44 3.47
C CYS A 54 -2.23 2.69 4.74
N SER A 55 -0.92 2.59 4.97
CA SER A 55 -0.34 1.84 6.08
C SER A 55 0.91 2.54 6.62
N HIS A 56 1.86 1.78 7.15
CA HIS A 56 2.93 2.24 8.03
C HIS A 56 4.32 2.01 7.45
N GLY A 57 5.32 2.68 8.04
CA GLY A 57 6.70 2.66 7.55
C GLY A 57 7.47 1.37 7.84
N ASP A 58 6.93 0.49 8.68
CA ASP A 58 7.37 -0.87 8.94
C ASP A 58 6.64 -1.89 8.04
N VAL A 59 5.31 -1.73 7.88
CA VAL A 59 4.47 -2.67 7.11
C VAL A 59 4.71 -2.59 5.61
N ILE A 60 4.72 -1.39 5.03
CA ILE A 60 4.89 -1.20 3.57
C ILE A 60 6.21 -1.82 3.06
N PRO A 61 7.38 -1.55 3.67
CA PRO A 61 8.61 -2.20 3.24
C PRO A 61 8.56 -3.72 3.38
N ASP A 62 7.95 -4.25 4.44
CA ASP A 62 7.89 -5.71 4.65
C ASP A 62 7.06 -6.39 3.56
N VAL A 63 5.87 -5.85 3.25
CA VAL A 63 5.00 -6.33 2.16
C VAL A 63 5.72 -6.30 0.82
N VAL A 64 6.33 -5.17 0.47
CA VAL A 64 6.99 -4.99 -0.82
C VAL A 64 8.21 -5.91 -0.95
N ASN A 65 8.99 -6.11 0.14
CA ASN A 65 10.06 -7.10 0.17
C ASN A 65 9.54 -8.54 0.08
N GLY A 66 8.38 -8.84 0.66
CA GLY A 66 7.69 -10.11 0.52
C GLY A 66 7.33 -10.41 -0.94
N LEU A 67 6.78 -9.43 -1.65
CA LEU A 67 6.48 -9.55 -3.08
C LEU A 67 7.74 -9.69 -3.94
N PHE A 68 8.80 -8.95 -3.63
CA PHE A 68 10.10 -9.10 -4.29
C PHE A 68 10.64 -10.54 -4.19
N ARG A 69 10.57 -11.14 -3.00
CA ARG A 69 10.96 -12.55 -2.78
C ARG A 69 10.09 -13.54 -3.55
N ARG A 70 8.87 -13.15 -3.91
CA ARG A 70 7.94 -13.92 -4.75
C ARG A 70 8.14 -13.67 -6.26
N GLY A 71 9.11 -12.85 -6.65
CA GLY A 71 9.51 -12.63 -8.04
C GLY A 71 9.04 -11.31 -8.66
N MET A 72 8.44 -10.41 -7.88
CA MET A 72 8.06 -9.07 -8.36
C MET A 72 9.32 -8.25 -8.68
N ASP A 73 9.34 -7.60 -9.85
CA ASP A 73 10.43 -6.67 -10.21
C ASP A 73 10.39 -5.40 -9.34
N MET A 74 11.57 -5.03 -8.84
CA MET A 74 11.83 -3.91 -7.93
C MET A 74 12.92 -2.98 -8.44
N THR A 75 13.31 -3.09 -9.72
CA THR A 75 14.41 -2.30 -10.29
C THR A 75 14.17 -0.79 -10.19
N GLU A 76 12.91 -0.35 -10.23
CA GLU A 76 12.51 1.07 -10.12
C GLU A 76 12.14 1.51 -8.68
N ALA A 77 12.24 0.60 -7.70
CA ALA A 77 11.95 0.90 -6.30
C ALA A 77 13.12 1.63 -5.61
N PRO A 78 12.85 2.49 -4.61
CA PRO A 78 13.86 3.30 -3.95
C PRO A 78 14.57 2.45 -2.90
N ARG A 79 15.72 2.95 -2.46
CA ARG A 79 16.44 2.33 -1.33
C ARG A 79 15.88 2.74 0.03
N SER A 80 15.11 3.82 0.12
CA SER A 80 14.50 4.29 1.36
C SER A 80 13.09 4.82 1.14
N LEU A 81 12.21 4.49 2.08
CA LEU A 81 10.81 4.89 2.08
C LEU A 81 10.64 6.19 2.85
N LYS A 82 9.93 7.14 2.22
CA LYS A 82 9.55 8.41 2.85
C LYS A 82 8.08 8.39 3.22
N LYS A 83 7.68 9.13 4.25
CA LYS A 83 6.27 9.34 4.55
C LYS A 83 5.59 10.01 3.34
N ALA A 84 4.35 9.61 3.07
CA ALA A 84 3.55 10.05 1.91
C ALA A 84 4.10 9.66 0.52
N SER A 85 5.08 8.76 0.45
CA SER A 85 5.45 8.12 -0.82
C SER A 85 4.46 7.01 -1.18
N LEU A 86 4.44 6.62 -2.46
CA LEU A 86 3.57 5.56 -2.97
C LEU A 86 4.38 4.46 -3.64
N PHE A 87 3.90 3.22 -3.50
CA PHE A 87 4.22 2.15 -4.42
C PHE A 87 3.01 1.89 -5.31
N VAL A 88 3.20 1.95 -6.63
CA VAL A 88 2.23 1.47 -7.60
C VAL A 88 2.60 0.03 -7.94
N LEU A 89 1.76 -0.90 -7.53
CA LEU A 89 1.98 -2.33 -7.76
C LEU A 89 1.20 -2.78 -8.98
N HIS A 90 1.90 -3.31 -9.96
CA HIS A 90 1.32 -3.85 -11.20
C HIS A 90 1.02 -5.33 -11.03
N ARG A 91 -0.21 -5.72 -11.36
CA ARG A 91 -0.71 -7.08 -11.26
C ARG A 91 -1.08 -7.60 -12.65
N GLU A 92 -0.59 -8.78 -13.00
CA GLU A 92 -0.91 -9.52 -14.24
C GLU A 92 -1.38 -10.92 -13.87
N ASP A 93 -2.54 -11.34 -14.39
CA ASP A 93 -3.16 -12.65 -14.10
C ASP A 93 -3.19 -13.01 -12.60
N GLY A 94 -3.47 -12.01 -11.75
CA GLY A 94 -3.54 -12.18 -10.29
C GLY A 94 -2.20 -12.10 -9.55
N VAL A 95 -1.08 -11.98 -10.27
CA VAL A 95 0.28 -11.97 -9.70
C VAL A 95 0.87 -10.56 -9.76
N PHE A 96 1.50 -10.11 -8.68
CA PHE A 96 2.24 -8.84 -8.67
C PHE A 96 3.59 -9.00 -9.38
N VAL A 97 3.77 -8.31 -10.51
CA VAL A 97 4.92 -8.50 -11.40
C VAL A 97 5.92 -7.34 -11.37
N ARG A 98 5.49 -6.12 -11.01
CA ARG A 98 6.34 -4.94 -10.97
C ARG A 98 5.87 -3.93 -9.94
N ALA A 99 6.80 -3.23 -9.31
CA ALA A 99 6.53 -2.06 -8.48
C ALA A 99 7.20 -0.80 -9.03
N GLU A 100 6.43 0.29 -9.10
CA GLU A 100 6.94 1.65 -9.31
C GLU A 100 6.90 2.41 -7.99
N TYR A 101 7.85 3.31 -7.78
CA TYR A 101 7.84 4.20 -6.62
C TYR A 101 7.68 5.65 -7.00
N TRP A 102 6.74 6.31 -6.33
CA TRP A 102 6.50 7.73 -6.49
C TRP A 102 6.92 8.44 -5.21
N ASP A 103 7.81 9.42 -5.36
CA ASP A 103 8.23 10.27 -4.25
C ASP A 103 7.03 11.00 -3.62
N PRO A 104 7.14 11.40 -2.35
CA PRO A 104 6.12 12.21 -1.71
C PRO A 104 5.85 13.49 -2.52
N PRO A 105 4.60 13.97 -2.56
CA PRO A 105 4.27 15.20 -3.25
C PRO A 105 5.05 16.38 -2.69
N THR A 106 5.54 17.25 -3.57
CA THR A 106 6.09 18.56 -3.19
C THR A 106 4.93 19.51 -2.93
N VAL A 107 4.72 19.89 -1.67
CA VAL A 107 3.74 20.90 -1.26
C VAL A 107 4.38 22.29 -1.33
#